data_AF-A0A4U0VSN2-F1
#
_entry.id   AF-A0A4U0VSN2-F1
#
_cell.length_a   1.000
_cell.length_b   1.000
_cell.length_c   1.000
_cell.angle_alpha   90.00
_cell.angle_beta   90.00
_cell.angle_gamma   90.00
#
_symmetry.space_group_name_H-M   'P 1'
#
loop_
_entity.id
_entity.type
_entity.pdbx_description
1 polymer ?
#
loop_
_entity_poly.entity_id
_entity_poly.type
_entity_poly.pdbx_seq_one_letter_code
_entity_poly.pdbx_strand_id
1 'polypeptide(L)'
;MRSVIANRAQRLRSSSLSAVPPPQTSSDYQTPLARYAASILYRSPLPCPSGFPLYILNAAAFPDAHEIDYDALLPYVLARLPGEDELLSGTEYTVVFFAGGSPDSTTSTKKTQPGWGWFVQAYHVLSRATRKRLQKLYI
;
A
#
# COMPACT_ATOMS: atom_id res chain seq x y z
N MET A 1 0.43 41.50 -15.42
CA MET A 1 0.82 40.09 -15.64
C MET A 1 1.47 39.55 -14.38
N ARG A 2 0.68 38.87 -13.52
CA ARG A 2 1.14 38.28 -12.24
C ARG A 2 0.48 36.90 -12.10
N SER A 3 1.18 35.82 -12.44
CA SER A 3 0.80 34.45 -12.02
C SER A 3 1.72 33.38 -12.65
N VAL A 4 2.97 33.24 -12.19
CA VAL A 4 3.78 32.05 -12.55
C VAL A 4 4.51 31.42 -11.34
N ILE A 5 4.55 32.05 -10.17
CA ILE A 5 5.44 31.59 -9.08
C ILE A 5 4.75 30.67 -8.04
N ALA A 6 3.43 30.51 -8.06
CA ALA A 6 2.72 29.75 -7.00
C ALA A 6 2.83 28.22 -7.09
N ASN A 7 3.17 27.63 -8.25
CA ASN A 7 3.07 26.16 -8.44
C ASN A 7 4.33 25.35 -8.11
N ARG A 8 5.43 25.98 -7.68
CA ARG A 8 6.70 25.26 -7.43
C ARG A 8 6.95 24.92 -5.95
N ALA A 9 6.18 25.51 -5.03
CA ALA A 9 6.39 25.36 -3.59
C ALA A 9 5.77 24.08 -2.97
N GLN A 10 4.95 23.34 -3.72
CA GLN A 10 4.30 22.11 -3.21
C GLN A 10 5.13 20.83 -3.41
N ARG A 11 6.26 20.90 -4.12
CA ARG A 11 7.12 19.75 -4.46
C ARG A 11 8.22 19.42 -3.44
N LEU A 12 8.22 20.04 -2.25
CA LEU A 12 9.27 19.85 -1.25
C LEU A 12 8.74 19.42 0.14
N ARG A 13 7.58 18.74 0.20
CA ARG A 13 7.30 17.89 1.36
C ARG A 13 7.90 16.52 1.11
N SER A 14 9.21 16.42 1.25
CA SER A 14 9.87 15.14 1.50
C SER A 14 9.60 14.73 2.96
N SER A 15 8.34 14.43 3.29
CA SER A 15 8.07 13.53 4.40
C SER A 15 8.56 12.17 3.95
N SER A 16 9.61 11.65 4.57
CA SER A 16 10.01 10.26 4.39
C SER A 16 8.79 9.39 4.69
N LEU A 17 8.25 8.74 3.67
CA LEU A 17 7.16 7.78 3.82
C LEU A 17 7.54 6.78 4.91
N SER A 18 6.67 6.61 5.91
CA SER A 18 6.90 5.63 6.98
C SER A 18 6.52 4.24 6.51
N ALA A 19 7.27 3.23 6.94
CA ALA A 19 6.89 1.82 6.78
C ALA A 19 5.99 1.31 7.92
N VAL A 20 5.93 2.05 9.04
CA VAL A 20 5.32 1.61 10.29
C VAL A 20 4.14 2.53 10.63
N PRO A 21 2.93 1.99 10.83
CA PRO A 21 1.78 2.79 11.23
C PRO A 21 1.92 3.22 12.70
N PRO A 22 1.25 4.32 13.10
CA PRO A 22 1.19 4.70 14.51
C PRO A 22 0.58 3.56 15.35
N PRO A 23 0.98 3.41 16.63
CA PRO A 23 0.38 2.43 17.54
C PRO A 23 -1.12 2.70 17.73
N GLN A 24 -1.93 1.65 17.92
CA GLN A 24 -3.38 1.78 18.13
C GLN A 24 -3.78 2.61 19.36
N THR A 25 -2.87 2.73 20.33
CA THR A 25 -3.05 3.54 21.54
C THR A 25 -2.71 5.01 21.34
N SER A 26 -2.09 5.38 20.22
CA SER A 26 -1.73 6.77 19.90
C SER A 26 -2.93 7.57 19.40
N SER A 27 -2.97 8.85 19.72
CA SER A 27 -3.91 9.82 19.13
C SER A 27 -3.76 9.94 17.61
N ASP A 28 -2.59 9.58 17.07
CA ASP A 28 -2.28 9.67 15.64
C ASP A 28 -2.85 8.47 14.85
N TYR A 29 -3.38 7.45 15.54
CA TYR A 29 -3.96 6.29 14.89
C TYR A 29 -5.31 6.59 14.25
N GLN A 30 -5.40 6.32 12.95
CA GLN A 30 -6.59 6.58 12.15
C GLN A 30 -7.28 5.26 11.80
N THR A 31 -8.32 4.94 12.56
CA THR A 31 -9.18 3.76 12.34
C THR A 31 -9.74 3.67 10.90
N PRO A 32 -10.14 4.76 10.21
CA PRO A 32 -10.58 4.67 8.82
C PRO A 32 -9.49 4.13 7.87
N LEU A 33 -8.24 4.58 8.04
CA LEU A 33 -7.12 4.11 7.21
C LEU A 33 -6.82 2.62 7.46
N ALA A 34 -6.90 2.18 8.72
CA ALA A 34 -6.77 0.77 9.05
C ALA A 34 -7.86 -0.11 8.39
N ARG A 35 -9.10 0.40 8.27
CA ARG A 35 -10.18 -0.31 7.56
C ARG A 35 -9.90 -0.41 6.06
N TYR A 36 -9.49 0.68 5.41
CA TYR A 36 -9.09 0.65 4.00
C TYR A 36 -7.95 -0.34 3.79
N ALA A 37 -6.91 -0.29 4.62
CA ALA A 37 -5.80 -1.22 4.55
C ALA A 37 -6.24 -2.68 4.67
N ALA A 38 -7.21 -2.97 5.55
CA ALA A 38 -7.77 -4.30 5.71
C ALA A 38 -8.53 -4.82 4.48
N SER A 39 -9.13 -3.93 3.69
CA SER A 39 -9.79 -4.26 2.43
C SER A 39 -8.83 -4.32 1.23
N ILE A 40 -7.76 -3.52 1.26
CA ILE A 40 -6.75 -3.45 0.19
C ILE A 40 -5.86 -4.69 0.18
N LEU A 41 -5.28 -5.03 1.33
CA LEU A 41 -4.36 -6.15 1.46
C LEU A 41 -4.87 -7.05 2.57
N TYR A 42 -4.94 -8.36 2.41
CA TYR A 42 -5.31 -9.24 3.51
C TYR A 42 -4.74 -10.64 3.32
N ARG A 43 -4.52 -11.32 4.44
CA ARG A 43 -4.08 -12.72 4.44
C ARG A 43 -5.27 -13.60 4.07
N SER A 44 -5.08 -14.49 3.10
CA SER A 44 -6.02 -15.56 2.80
C SER A 44 -6.12 -16.52 3.98
N PRO A 45 -7.32 -17.03 4.32
CA PRO A 45 -7.48 -18.07 5.34
C PRO A 45 -6.85 -19.40 4.90
N LEU A 46 -6.70 -19.60 3.58
CA LEU A 46 -6.07 -20.79 3.00
C LEU A 46 -4.62 -20.47 2.62
N PRO A 47 -3.64 -21.31 3.03
CA PRO A 47 -2.26 -21.17 2.60
C PRO A 47 -2.09 -21.55 1.13
N CYS A 48 -0.95 -21.18 0.54
CA CYS A 48 -0.55 -21.71 -0.75
C CYS A 48 -0.27 -23.22 -0.68
N PRO A 49 -0.32 -23.95 -1.81
CA PRO A 49 0.10 -25.35 -1.88
C PRO A 49 1.54 -25.59 -1.38
N SER A 50 2.41 -24.58 -1.44
CA SER A 50 3.77 -24.59 -0.90
C SER A 50 3.84 -24.46 0.63
N GLY A 51 2.72 -24.27 1.32
CA GLY A 51 2.63 -24.10 2.77
C GLY A 51 2.86 -22.67 3.27
N PHE A 52 3.25 -21.74 2.39
CA PHE A 52 3.52 -20.36 2.75
C PHE A 52 2.24 -19.50 2.84
N PRO A 53 2.25 -18.43 3.66
CA PRO A 53 1.18 -17.44 3.70
C PRO A 53 0.86 -16.87 2.31
N LEU A 54 -0.44 -16.83 2.02
CA LEU A 54 -0.98 -16.22 0.81
C LEU A 54 -1.65 -14.89 1.18
N TYR A 55 -1.29 -13.83 0.46
CA TYR A 55 -1.86 -12.51 0.60
C TYR A 55 -2.63 -12.13 -0.65
N ILE A 56 -3.75 -11.45 -0.46
CA ILE A 56 -4.59 -10.92 -1.53
C ILE A 56 -4.44 -9.41 -1.52
N LEU A 57 -4.02 -8.85 -2.65
CA LEU A 57 -3.99 -7.41 -2.91
C LEU A 57 -5.13 -7.07 -3.88
N ASN A 58 -6.11 -6.29 -3.43
CA ASN A 58 -7.29 -5.92 -4.20
C ASN A 58 -7.20 -4.47 -4.71
N ALA A 59 -6.98 -4.29 -6.01
CA ALA A 59 -6.90 -2.96 -6.62
C ALA A 59 -8.21 -2.16 -6.52
N ALA A 60 -9.37 -2.82 -6.58
CA ALA A 60 -10.67 -2.14 -6.52
C ALA A 60 -10.97 -1.54 -5.14
N ALA A 61 -10.33 -2.05 -4.09
CA ALA A 61 -10.49 -1.59 -2.71
C ALA A 61 -9.69 -0.32 -2.39
N PHE A 62 -8.83 0.16 -3.29
CA PHE A 62 -8.15 1.43 -3.10
C PHE A 62 -9.18 2.59 -3.09
N PRO A 63 -9.06 3.53 -2.12
CA PRO A 63 -9.87 4.73 -2.08
C PRO A 63 -9.48 5.70 -3.21
N ASP A 64 -10.26 6.78 -3.38
CA ASP A 64 -9.84 7.87 -4.26
C ASP A 64 -8.68 8.65 -3.61
N ALA A 65 -7.61 8.91 -4.36
CA ALA A 65 -6.47 9.71 -3.92
C ALA A 65 -6.80 11.19 -3.68
N HIS A 66 -7.97 11.68 -4.13
CA HIS A 66 -8.48 12.99 -3.74
C HIS A 66 -9.12 13.00 -2.35
N GLU A 67 -9.59 11.86 -1.87
CA GLU A 67 -10.29 11.75 -0.59
C GLU A 67 -9.35 11.35 0.55
N ILE A 68 -8.37 10.49 0.25
CA ILE A 68 -7.49 9.90 1.26
C ILE A 68 -6.03 10.25 1.00
N ASP A 69 -5.32 10.62 2.06
CA ASP A 69 -3.86 10.76 2.05
C ASP A 69 -3.20 9.37 1.96
N TYR A 70 -2.64 9.08 0.80
CA TYR A 70 -1.95 7.82 0.53
C TYR A 70 -0.65 7.66 1.32
N ASP A 71 0.02 8.76 1.67
CA ASP A 71 1.24 8.72 2.48
C ASP A 71 0.90 8.26 3.91
N ALA A 72 -0.25 8.68 4.42
CA ALA A 72 -0.78 8.23 5.71
C ALA A 72 -1.35 6.81 5.65
N LEU A 73 -1.92 6.38 4.51
CA LEU A 73 -2.48 5.04 4.31
C LEU A 73 -1.41 3.94 4.16
N LEU A 74 -0.32 4.24 3.45
CA LEU A 74 0.71 3.25 3.10
C LEU A 74 1.23 2.43 4.30
N PRO A 75 1.62 3.04 5.45
CA PRO A 75 2.08 2.27 6.60
C PRO A 75 1.06 1.24 7.10
N TYR A 76 -0.24 1.55 7.06
CA TYR A 76 -1.30 0.62 7.47
C TYR A 76 -1.41 -0.57 6.51
N VAL A 77 -1.23 -0.33 5.20
CA VAL A 77 -1.22 -1.41 4.20
C VAL A 77 0.01 -2.29 4.40
N LEU A 78 1.20 -1.69 4.55
CA LEU A 78 2.45 -2.42 4.70
C LEU A 78 2.50 -3.27 5.98
N ALA A 79 1.94 -2.79 7.08
CA ALA A 79 1.86 -3.53 8.34
C ALA A 79 1.05 -4.84 8.27
N ARG A 80 0.37 -5.10 7.14
CA ARG A 80 -0.39 -6.34 6.92
C ARG A 80 0.44 -7.42 6.24
N LEU A 81 1.58 -7.09 5.67
CA LEU A 81 2.56 -8.07 5.19
C LEU A 81 3.19 -8.81 6.38
N PRO A 82 3.88 -9.94 6.14
CA PRO A 82 4.60 -10.62 7.20
C PRO A 82 5.57 -9.67 7.91
N GLY A 83 5.70 -9.84 9.23
CA GLY A 83 6.62 -9.06 10.04
C GLY A 83 8.08 -9.26 9.60
N GLU A 84 8.94 -8.28 9.88
CA GLU A 84 10.35 -8.37 9.49
C GLU A 84 11.04 -9.59 10.13
N ASP A 85 10.75 -9.89 11.39
CA ASP A 85 11.29 -11.06 12.10
C ASP A 85 10.92 -12.38 11.41
N GLU A 86 9.68 -12.52 10.94
CA GLU A 86 9.22 -13.70 10.21
C GLU A 86 9.98 -13.86 8.88
N LEU A 87 10.16 -12.76 8.15
CA LEU A 87 10.88 -12.74 6.88
C LEU A 87 12.38 -13.04 7.04
N LEU A 88 12.98 -12.55 8.13
CA LEU A 88 14.37 -12.82 8.49
C LEU A 88 14.57 -14.27 8.92
N SER A 89 13.58 -14.88 9.59
CA SER A 89 13.60 -16.31 9.96
C SER A 89 13.56 -17.28 8.77
N GLY A 90 13.26 -16.78 7.57
CA GLY A 90 13.19 -17.56 6.34
C GLY A 90 11.77 -17.81 5.83
N THR A 91 10.77 -17.20 6.46
CA THR A 91 9.39 -17.29 5.96
C THR A 91 9.30 -16.57 4.61
N GLU A 92 8.77 -17.27 3.63
CA GLU A 92 8.39 -16.71 2.33
C GLU A 92 6.89 -16.46 2.29
N TYR A 93 6.45 -15.64 1.35
CA TYR A 93 5.03 -15.38 1.16
C TYR A 93 4.69 -15.22 -0.32
N THR A 94 3.42 -15.43 -0.65
CA THR A 94 2.89 -15.29 -2.00
C THR A 94 1.82 -14.20 -2.02
N VAL A 95 1.73 -13.47 -3.12
CA VAL A 95 0.69 -12.46 -3.34
C VAL A 95 -0.14 -12.82 -4.56
N VAL A 96 -1.47 -12.69 -4.45
CA VAL A 96 -2.42 -12.66 -5.56
C VAL A 96 -2.92 -11.22 -5.69
N PHE A 97 -2.65 -10.60 -6.83
CA PHE A 97 -3.02 -9.23 -7.12
C PHE A 97 -4.26 -9.21 -8.01
N PHE A 98 -5.42 -8.87 -7.45
CA PHE A 98 -6.61 -8.60 -8.23
C PHE A 98 -6.51 -7.22 -8.86
N ALA A 99 -6.03 -7.16 -10.10
CA ALA A 99 -5.84 -5.94 -10.88
C ALA A 99 -7.14 -5.32 -11.45
N GLY A 100 -8.31 -5.83 -11.06
CA GLY A 100 -9.61 -5.29 -11.47
C GLY A 100 -9.93 -3.94 -10.81
N GLY A 101 -10.72 -3.09 -11.49
CA GLY A 101 -11.16 -1.79 -10.96
C GLY A 101 -10.28 -0.59 -11.35
N SER A 102 -9.51 -0.71 -12.43
CA SER A 102 -8.74 0.41 -12.99
C SER A 102 -9.64 1.62 -13.33
N PRO A 103 -9.17 2.87 -13.14
CA PRO A 103 -9.94 4.09 -13.44
C PRO A 103 -10.44 4.22 -14.89
N ASP A 104 -9.87 3.48 -15.82
CA ASP A 104 -10.29 3.46 -17.22
C ASP A 104 -11.38 2.39 -17.50
N SER A 105 -11.92 1.74 -16.46
CA SER A 105 -13.06 0.84 -16.61
C SER A 105 -14.33 1.61 -16.91
N THR A 106 -14.98 1.24 -18.02
CA THR A 106 -16.18 1.88 -18.61
C THR A 106 -17.42 1.90 -17.70
N THR A 107 -17.40 1.21 -16.55
CA THR A 107 -18.57 0.99 -15.69
C THR A 107 -18.41 1.52 -14.26
N SER A 108 -17.25 2.05 -13.87
CA SER A 108 -17.00 2.56 -12.52
C SER A 108 -16.64 4.05 -12.50
N THR A 109 -17.13 4.78 -11.50
CA THR A 109 -16.69 6.15 -11.20
C THR A 109 -15.17 6.23 -11.19
N LYS A 110 -14.59 7.09 -12.01
CA LYS A 110 -13.14 7.22 -12.23
C LYS A 110 -12.43 7.63 -10.94
N LYS A 111 -11.85 6.67 -10.22
CA LYS A 111 -11.05 6.93 -8.99
C LYS A 111 -9.67 7.44 -9.37
N THR A 112 -9.24 8.53 -8.76
CA THR A 112 -7.86 9.01 -9.01
C THR A 112 -6.88 8.17 -8.21
N GLN A 113 -5.85 7.65 -8.88
CA GLN A 113 -4.74 6.92 -8.23
C GLN A 113 -3.57 7.88 -8.00
N PRO A 114 -2.66 7.56 -7.05
CA PRO A 114 -1.41 8.29 -6.90
C PRO A 114 -0.62 8.33 -8.21
N GLY A 115 0.15 9.40 -8.42
CA GLY A 115 1.03 9.49 -9.58
C GLY A 115 2.11 8.40 -9.56
N TRP A 116 2.67 8.08 -10.73
CA TRP A 116 3.74 7.07 -10.88
C TRP A 116 4.91 7.25 -9.90
N GLY A 117 5.32 8.50 -9.63
CA GLY A 117 6.40 8.81 -8.68
C GLY A 117 6.12 8.33 -7.26
N TRP A 118 4.86 8.33 -6.83
CA TRP A 118 4.47 7.84 -5.52
C TRP A 118 4.69 6.32 -5.39
N PHE A 119 4.38 5.55 -6.42
CA PHE A 119 4.63 4.10 -6.43
C PHE A 119 6.12 3.78 -6.32
N VAL A 120 6.98 4.55 -7.00
CA VAL A 120 8.43 4.41 -6.88
C VAL A 120 8.88 4.71 -5.45
N GLN A 121 8.36 5.76 -4.81
CA GLN A 121 8.67 6.08 -3.42
C GLN A 121 8.20 4.98 -2.46
N ALA A 122 6.97 4.48 -2.61
CA ALA A 122 6.42 3.39 -1.80
C ALA A 122 7.24 2.10 -1.94
N TYR A 123 7.75 1.78 -3.13
CA TYR A 123 8.64 0.64 -3.35
C TYR A 123 9.94 0.75 -2.52
N HIS A 124 10.49 1.96 -2.37
CA HIS A 124 11.70 2.18 -1.58
C HIS A 124 11.48 2.05 -0.07
N VAL A 125 10.25 2.25 0.41
CA VAL A 125 9.87 2.05 1.82
C VAL A 125 9.86 0.58 2.21
N LEU A 126 9.61 -0.32 1.25
CA LEU A 126 9.61 -1.76 1.50
C LEU A 126 10.99 -2.23 1.98
N SER A 127 11.00 -2.98 3.08
CA SER A 127 12.23 -3.59 3.58
C SER A 127 12.85 -4.50 2.50
N ARG A 128 14.16 -4.72 2.60
CA ARG A 128 14.85 -5.67 1.71
C ARG A 128 14.29 -7.08 1.87
N ALA A 129 13.94 -7.47 3.10
CA ALA A 129 13.39 -8.80 3.39
C ALA A 129 12.03 -8.98 2.70
N THR A 130 11.14 -7.99 2.82
CA THR A 130 9.83 -7.99 2.15
C THR A 130 9.98 -8.15 0.63
N ARG A 131 10.89 -7.38 0.01
CA ARG A 131 11.13 -7.48 -1.44
C ARG A 131 11.73 -8.82 -1.89
N LYS A 132 12.59 -9.44 -1.06
CA LYS A 132 13.32 -10.67 -1.43
C LYS A 132 12.61 -11.97 -1.11
N ARG A 133 11.69 -11.97 -0.14
CA ARG A 133 10.97 -13.17 0.34
C ARG A 133 9.61 -13.38 -0.35
N LEU A 134 9.27 -12.52 -1.32
CA LEU A 134 8.13 -12.73 -2.19
C LEU A 134 8.42 -13.91 -3.14
N GLN A 135 7.76 -15.04 -2.91
CA GLN A 135 7.98 -16.27 -3.66
C GLN A 135 7.33 -16.20 -5.05
N LYS A 136 6.06 -15.78 -5.08
CA LYS A 136 5.25 -15.66 -6.31
C LYS A 136 4.33 -14.46 -6.22
N LEU A 137 4.13 -13.82 -7.38
CA LEU A 137 3.12 -12.80 -7.60
C LEU A 137 2.20 -13.28 -8.73
N TYR A 138 0.95 -13.55 -8.41
CA TYR A 138 -0.10 -13.80 -9.39
C TYR A 138 -0.84 -12.50 -9.67
N ILE A 139 -1.23 -12.26 -10.92
CA ILE A 139 -1.98 -11.08 -11.36
C ILE A 139 -3.22 -11.57 -12.10
#